data_AF-A0A554G7T3-F1
#
_entry.id   AF-A0A554G7T3-F1
#
_cell.length_a   1.000
_cell.length_b   1.000
_cell.length_c   1.000
_cell.angle_alpha   90.00
_cell.angle_beta   90.00
_cell.angle_gamma   90.00
#
_symmetry.space_group_name_H-M   'P 1'
#
loop_
_entity.id
_entity.type
_entity.pdbx_description
1 polymer ?
#
loop_
_entity_poly.entity_id
_entity_poly.type
_entity_poly.pdbx_seq_one_letter_code
_entity_poly.pdbx_strand_id
1 'polypeptide(L)'
;MTASQILIPRLHSEVSCMHRTKNESQTQPPKPHQPYMDSGEKMNDQLRAMFRKEELELAGAIGAQDIPIKDKITSLFEQLNDPLLSDEDVSSLLAVNGAKGEISSLLGELCATGQLQSSNKTRRPLDPESITLYRSTKTASSRLKLIATEAKLNNGTSRYQLTCNGRLIRSIARIDRLDALAGTGNQRDEIRRHVSDISKGIRSGTQVPNSVLLVLLSEHVTLEGDEETPSSFISIRPLDQFIDTPIPGNTNDLAQSFRLVELDFPFRKAAFDEEKSAVLVDGQQRTAALSLVDLDAIPAFSLSINAIVADESEAKKIFMVSNSTVKIETQFSRALLASLEESPGYLREEQIRAQAAKMLALEEKTSPFLDLVQYPGIKKDKRPPIAYNSIFQILTTFTDSSLPIGDDAKTLAEVVARSFTAVRNAWPTAWAKKPNDSRLMHGAGLRAMANLLVNKLEQFFPEHEGNIDSPELWKALEHSLGRLKNTVIWTVQDTATSTAQAKNNYINEISNRQNTNQDITKLSNFLKKESLDLDTKAAKDTRSSKSKTKDQ
;
A
#
# COMPACT_ATOMS: atom_id res chain seq x y z
N MET A 1 -8.27 -56.01 -21.11
CA MET A 1 -9.64 -55.87 -20.55
C MET A 1 -9.74 -56.71 -19.30
N THR A 2 -9.73 -56.07 -18.13
CA THR A 2 -10.39 -56.51 -16.89
C THR A 2 -10.27 -55.35 -15.90
N ALA A 3 -11.40 -54.72 -15.60
CA ALA A 3 -11.53 -53.68 -14.59
C ALA A 3 -12.14 -54.31 -13.35
N SER A 4 -11.54 -54.09 -12.18
CA SER A 4 -12.15 -54.35 -10.88
C SER A 4 -12.16 -53.06 -10.07
N GLN A 5 -13.38 -52.59 -9.81
CA GLN A 5 -13.71 -51.46 -8.94
C GLN A 5 -13.49 -51.85 -7.47
N ILE A 6 -12.92 -50.93 -6.68
CA ILE A 6 -12.75 -51.06 -5.23
C ILE A 6 -13.71 -50.11 -4.50
N LEU A 7 -14.36 -50.68 -3.47
CA LEU A 7 -15.41 -50.15 -2.61
C LEU A 7 -15.03 -48.89 -1.80
N ILE A 8 -16.03 -48.05 -1.56
CA ILE A 8 -16.09 -47.02 -0.49
C ILE A 8 -17.08 -47.52 0.58
N PRO A 9 -16.78 -47.47 1.89
CA PRO A 9 -17.79 -47.64 2.93
C PRO A 9 -18.29 -46.29 3.46
N ARG A 10 -19.61 -46.10 3.39
CA ARG A 10 -20.39 -45.13 4.17
C ARG A 10 -20.47 -45.60 5.64
N LEU A 11 -20.36 -44.69 6.60
CA LEU A 11 -20.84 -44.93 7.97
C LEU A 11 -21.83 -43.85 8.40
N HIS A 12 -22.94 -44.35 8.92
CA HIS A 12 -24.16 -43.66 9.29
C HIS A 12 -24.04 -42.90 10.62
N SER A 13 -24.88 -41.88 10.70
CA SER A 13 -25.32 -41.13 11.86
C SER A 13 -25.91 -42.00 12.98
N GLU A 14 -25.53 -41.72 14.23
CA GLU A 14 -26.42 -41.90 15.39
C GLU A 14 -26.34 -40.66 16.29
N VAL A 15 -27.51 -40.03 16.46
CA VAL A 15 -27.79 -38.93 17.37
C VAL A 15 -28.30 -39.55 18.66
N SER A 16 -27.62 -39.34 19.77
CA SER A 16 -28.15 -39.66 21.10
C SER A 16 -28.14 -38.41 21.98
N CYS A 17 -29.34 -38.04 22.41
CA CYS A 17 -29.65 -36.88 23.21
C CYS A 17 -29.63 -37.30 24.69
N MET A 18 -28.77 -36.71 25.51
CA MET A 18 -28.89 -36.78 26.98
C MET A 18 -28.71 -35.40 27.60
N HIS A 19 -29.78 -34.90 28.18
CA HIS A 19 -29.78 -33.80 29.15
C HIS A 19 -29.14 -34.25 30.46
N ARG A 20 -28.18 -33.46 30.98
CA ARG A 20 -27.92 -33.40 32.41
C ARG A 20 -27.39 -32.03 32.82
N THR A 21 -28.16 -31.39 33.69
CA THR A 21 -27.81 -30.20 34.48
C THR A 21 -26.81 -30.56 35.58
N LYS A 22 -25.80 -29.72 35.81
CA LYS A 22 -25.46 -29.07 37.10
C LYS A 22 -24.08 -28.41 37.07
N ASN A 23 -24.05 -27.24 37.71
CA ASN A 23 -22.88 -26.51 38.20
C ASN A 23 -21.84 -27.43 38.84
N GLU A 24 -20.57 -27.20 38.55
CA GLU A 24 -19.50 -27.30 39.55
C GLU A 24 -18.25 -26.52 39.10
N SER A 25 -17.69 -25.83 40.08
CA SER A 25 -16.51 -24.98 40.08
C SER A 25 -15.25 -25.67 39.55
N GLN A 26 -14.56 -25.04 38.59
CA GLN A 26 -13.17 -25.40 38.27
C GLN A 26 -12.23 -24.26 38.68
N THR A 27 -11.55 -24.52 39.79
CA THR A 27 -10.30 -23.89 40.23
C THR A 27 -9.23 -24.00 39.14
N GLN A 28 -8.68 -22.86 38.72
CA GLN A 28 -7.49 -22.79 37.86
C GLN A 28 -6.26 -23.39 38.56
N PRO A 29 -5.39 -24.14 37.87
CA PRO A 29 -4.10 -24.54 38.42
C PRO A 29 -3.13 -23.34 38.45
N PRO A 30 -2.18 -23.29 39.40
CA PRO A 30 -1.31 -22.13 39.57
C PRO A 30 -0.32 -22.04 38.41
N LYS A 31 -0.08 -20.81 37.93
CA LYS A 31 0.98 -20.50 36.96
C LYS A 31 2.35 -20.86 37.55
N PRO A 32 3.27 -21.47 36.78
CA PRO A 32 4.64 -21.66 37.24
C PRO A 32 5.34 -20.29 37.32
N HIS A 33 5.81 -19.97 38.52
CA HIS A 33 6.72 -18.84 38.76
C HIS A 33 8.03 -19.06 37.99
N GLN A 34 8.36 -18.16 37.06
CA GLN A 34 9.72 -17.96 36.58
C GLN A 34 10.36 -16.80 37.35
N PRO A 35 11.49 -16.99 38.04
CA PRO A 35 12.24 -15.91 38.67
C PRO A 35 13.37 -15.52 37.72
N TYR A 36 13.27 -14.41 36.99
CA TYR A 36 14.45 -13.87 36.28
C TYR A 36 14.44 -12.34 36.25
N MET A 37 15.34 -11.79 37.09
CA MET A 37 16.17 -10.60 36.89
C MET A 37 15.48 -9.39 36.25
N ASP A 38 14.97 -8.53 37.11
CA ASP A 38 14.55 -7.16 36.81
C ASP A 38 15.73 -6.21 37.03
N SER A 39 16.51 -5.92 35.97
CA SER A 39 17.36 -4.73 35.82
C SER A 39 18.07 -4.71 34.47
N GLY A 40 17.90 -3.63 33.69
CA GLY A 40 18.64 -3.36 32.45
C GLY A 40 17.75 -3.33 31.21
N GLU A 41 17.93 -2.34 30.33
CA GLU A 41 17.12 -2.13 29.12
C GLU A 41 16.84 -3.44 28.37
N LYS A 42 15.56 -3.75 28.19
CA LYS A 42 15.14 -5.00 27.55
C LYS A 42 15.66 -5.02 26.12
N MET A 43 16.57 -5.97 25.84
CA MET A 43 17.01 -6.32 24.49
C MET A 43 15.79 -6.44 23.56
N ASN A 44 15.81 -5.70 22.46
CA ASN A 44 14.68 -5.58 21.53
C ASN A 44 14.27 -6.99 21.03
N ASP A 45 12.96 -7.26 21.03
CA ASP A 45 12.38 -8.55 20.62
C ASP A 45 12.79 -8.95 19.20
N GLN A 46 13.01 -7.96 18.32
CA GLN A 46 13.54 -8.20 16.98
C GLN A 46 14.95 -8.78 17.01
N LEU A 47 15.84 -8.21 17.82
CA LEU A 47 17.23 -8.65 17.90
C LEU A 47 17.31 -10.06 18.51
N ARG A 48 16.46 -10.35 19.51
CA ARG A 48 16.34 -11.71 20.08
C ARG A 48 15.92 -12.74 19.05
N ALA A 49 14.95 -12.42 18.20
CA ALA A 49 14.45 -13.34 17.18
C ALA A 49 15.46 -13.65 16.06
N MET A 50 16.52 -12.84 15.91
CA MET A 50 17.55 -13.02 14.88
C MET A 50 18.63 -14.03 15.23
N PHE A 51 18.74 -14.43 16.49
CA PHE A 51 19.77 -15.32 16.99
C PHE A 51 19.16 -16.51 17.71
N ARG A 52 19.85 -17.66 17.67
CA ARG A 52 19.50 -18.79 18.54
C ARG A 52 19.84 -18.48 19.98
N LYS A 53 19.18 -19.15 20.92
CA LYS A 53 19.47 -19.02 22.34
C LYS A 53 20.94 -19.27 22.68
N GLU A 54 21.56 -20.25 22.02
CA GLU A 54 23.00 -20.55 22.18
C GLU A 54 23.89 -19.37 21.76
N GLU A 55 23.55 -18.69 20.66
CA GLU A 55 24.27 -17.50 20.18
C GLU A 55 24.10 -16.31 21.13
N LEU A 56 22.91 -16.15 21.73
CA LEU A 56 22.62 -15.13 22.72
C LEU A 56 23.38 -15.37 24.04
N GLU A 57 23.40 -16.62 24.51
CA GLU A 57 24.17 -17.01 25.70
C GLU A 57 25.68 -16.79 25.48
N LEU A 58 26.18 -17.13 24.28
CA LEU A 58 27.55 -16.87 23.88
C LEU A 58 27.89 -15.37 23.89
N ALA A 59 27.03 -14.53 23.29
CA ALA A 59 27.22 -13.08 23.28
C ALA A 59 27.24 -12.50 24.70
N GLY A 60 26.32 -12.95 25.57
CA GLY A 60 26.31 -12.56 26.98
C GLY A 60 27.55 -13.00 27.74
N ALA A 61 28.04 -14.22 27.48
CA ALA A 61 29.28 -14.72 28.07
C ALA A 61 30.50 -13.90 27.64
N ILE A 62 30.59 -13.49 26.37
CA ILE A 62 31.63 -12.57 25.87
C ILE A 62 31.51 -11.20 26.56
N GLY A 63 30.29 -10.69 26.72
CA GLY A 63 30.00 -9.44 27.43
C GLY A 63 30.50 -9.43 28.88
N ALA A 64 30.38 -10.57 29.58
CA ALA A 64 30.77 -10.73 30.98
C ALA A 64 32.28 -10.91 31.21
N GLN A 65 33.09 -11.12 30.16
CA GLN A 65 34.54 -11.27 30.30
C GLN A 65 35.20 -9.97 30.80
N ASP A 66 36.27 -10.09 31.59
CA ASP A 66 37.05 -8.95 32.07
C ASP A 66 38.18 -8.61 31.08
N ILE A 67 37.78 -8.17 29.87
CA ILE A 67 38.67 -7.76 28.78
C ILE A 67 38.23 -6.39 28.23
N PRO A 68 39.11 -5.65 27.52
CA PRO A 68 38.73 -4.40 26.88
C PRO A 68 37.52 -4.53 25.96
N ILE A 69 36.65 -3.51 25.90
CA ILE A 69 35.43 -3.52 25.07
C ILE A 69 35.75 -3.81 23.60
N LYS A 70 36.86 -3.28 23.10
CA LYS A 70 37.35 -3.53 21.74
C LYS A 70 37.53 -5.04 21.46
N ASP A 71 38.12 -5.77 22.40
CA ASP A 71 38.36 -7.20 22.26
C ASP A 71 37.07 -8.01 22.38
N LYS A 72 36.11 -7.55 23.22
CA LYS A 72 34.75 -8.12 23.26
C LYS A 72 34.04 -7.99 21.92
N ILE A 73 34.12 -6.82 21.29
CA ILE A 73 33.51 -6.57 19.97
C ILE A 73 34.14 -7.49 18.92
N THR A 74 35.47 -7.57 18.87
CA THR A 74 36.15 -8.46 17.92
C THR A 74 35.74 -9.92 18.16
N SER A 75 35.75 -10.39 19.40
CA SER A 75 35.32 -11.74 19.76
C SER A 75 33.87 -12.02 19.37
N LEU A 76 32.97 -11.04 19.51
CA LEU A 76 31.56 -11.17 19.11
C LEU A 76 31.42 -11.44 17.61
N PHE A 77 32.10 -10.64 16.76
CA PHE A 77 32.05 -10.81 15.31
C PHE A 77 32.78 -12.06 14.80
N GLU A 78 33.72 -12.60 15.57
CA GLU A 78 34.45 -13.83 15.23
C GLU A 78 33.69 -15.10 15.62
N GLN A 79 33.01 -15.09 16.77
CA GLN A 79 32.37 -16.29 17.32
C GLN A 79 30.91 -16.45 16.87
N LEU A 80 30.21 -15.37 16.57
CA LEU A 80 28.87 -15.45 15.99
C LEU A 80 28.94 -15.83 14.50
N ASN A 81 27.92 -16.55 14.03
CA ASN A 81 27.86 -16.98 12.64
C ASN A 81 27.52 -15.82 11.69
N ASP A 82 28.55 -15.14 11.19
CA ASP A 82 28.54 -14.01 10.24
C ASP A 82 27.42 -13.00 10.55
N PRO A 83 27.49 -12.30 11.71
CA PRO A 83 26.43 -11.40 12.14
C PRO A 83 26.51 -10.06 11.39
N LEU A 84 25.34 -9.43 11.18
CA LEU A 84 25.21 -8.08 10.62
C LEU A 84 24.55 -7.19 11.68
N LEU A 85 25.35 -6.38 12.37
CA LEU A 85 24.97 -5.70 13.62
C LEU A 85 25.13 -4.20 13.54
N SER A 86 24.28 -3.45 14.24
CA SER A 86 24.50 -2.02 14.53
C SER A 86 25.30 -1.82 15.82
N ASP A 87 25.67 -0.57 16.11
CA ASP A 87 26.24 -0.16 17.39
C ASP A 87 25.29 -0.46 18.58
N GLU A 88 23.99 -0.22 18.40
CA GLU A 88 22.96 -0.54 19.41
C GLU A 88 22.83 -2.06 19.65
N ASP A 89 22.93 -2.87 18.59
CA ASP A 89 22.85 -4.32 18.73
C ASP A 89 24.05 -4.87 19.49
N VAL A 90 25.26 -4.38 19.17
CA VAL A 90 26.50 -4.77 19.86
C VAL A 90 26.42 -4.41 21.34
N SER A 91 25.95 -3.21 21.66
CA SER A 91 25.73 -2.77 23.05
C SER A 91 24.76 -3.70 23.79
N SER A 92 23.66 -4.07 23.13
CA SER A 92 22.61 -4.92 23.69
C SER A 92 23.07 -6.36 23.88
N LEU A 93 23.78 -6.93 22.91
CA LEU A 93 24.28 -8.31 22.92
C LEU A 93 25.37 -8.52 23.97
N LEU A 94 26.25 -7.52 24.16
CA LEU A 94 27.32 -7.59 25.16
C LEU A 94 26.87 -7.11 26.55
N ALA A 95 25.65 -6.58 26.70
CA ALA A 95 25.13 -5.99 27.92
C ALA A 95 26.07 -4.94 28.56
N VAL A 96 26.75 -4.16 27.71
CA VAL A 96 27.70 -3.13 28.16
C VAL A 96 26.95 -1.80 28.28
N ASN A 97 26.94 -1.22 29.48
CA ASN A 97 26.38 0.11 29.76
C ASN A 97 27.36 1.23 29.33
N GLY A 98 27.87 1.17 28.11
CA GLY A 98 28.76 2.18 27.55
C GLY A 98 27.96 3.38 27.02
N ALA A 99 28.55 4.58 27.06
CA ALA A 99 27.99 5.68 26.29
C ALA A 99 28.03 5.29 24.81
N LYS A 100 26.89 5.27 24.12
CA LYS A 100 26.73 4.86 22.71
C LYS A 100 27.85 5.34 21.76
N GLY A 101 28.41 6.53 22.03
CA GLY A 101 29.56 7.09 21.29
C GLY A 101 30.86 6.28 21.38
N GLU A 102 31.12 5.58 22.48
CA GLU A 102 32.34 4.76 22.66
C GLU A 102 32.33 3.54 21.75
N ILE A 103 31.22 2.78 21.72
CA ILE A 103 31.06 1.59 20.86
C ILE A 103 31.15 2.01 19.39
N SER A 104 30.46 3.09 19.00
CA SER A 104 30.52 3.60 17.63
C SER A 104 31.94 4.02 17.23
N SER A 105 32.72 4.60 18.14
CA SER A 105 34.12 4.97 17.89
C SER A 105 34.99 3.73 17.69
N LEU A 106 34.86 2.72 18.57
CA LEU A 106 35.61 1.47 18.48
C LEU A 106 35.29 0.67 17.22
N LEU A 107 34.02 0.62 16.80
CA LEU A 107 33.62 0.02 15.53
C LEU A 107 34.25 0.76 14.34
N GLY A 108 34.30 2.10 14.40
CA GLY A 108 35.00 2.92 13.41
C GLY A 108 36.51 2.61 13.33
N GLU A 109 37.18 2.45 14.46
CA GLU A 109 38.59 2.02 14.50
C GLU A 109 38.79 0.62 13.91
N LEU A 110 37.93 -0.34 14.25
CA LEU A 110 38.01 -1.69 13.71
C LEU A 110 37.79 -1.72 12.19
N CYS A 111 36.91 -0.84 11.68
CA CYS A 111 36.80 -0.61 10.24
C CYS A 111 38.06 0.01 9.63
N ALA A 112 38.67 1.01 10.27
CA ALA A 112 39.89 1.65 9.78
C ALA A 112 41.09 0.67 9.74
N THR A 113 41.15 -0.27 10.68
CA THR A 113 42.15 -1.34 10.71
C THR A 113 41.85 -2.52 9.78
N GLY A 114 40.70 -2.51 9.08
CA GLY A 114 40.31 -3.54 8.13
C GLY A 114 39.80 -4.85 8.74
N GLN A 115 39.52 -4.88 10.05
CA GLN A 115 38.94 -6.05 10.72
C GLN A 115 37.43 -6.17 10.48
N LEU A 116 36.75 -5.03 10.37
CA LEU A 116 35.32 -4.94 10.06
C LEU A 116 35.08 -4.12 8.79
N GLN A 117 33.93 -4.30 8.18
CA GLN A 117 33.39 -3.42 7.13
C GLN A 117 32.04 -2.87 7.58
N SER A 118 31.72 -1.66 7.13
CA SER A 118 30.45 -1.00 7.42
C SER A 118 29.69 -0.62 6.15
N SER A 119 28.37 -0.67 6.20
CA SER A 119 27.49 -0.12 5.17
C SER A 119 26.42 0.76 5.80
N ASN A 120 26.18 1.94 5.22
CA ASN A 120 25.08 2.84 5.54
C ASN A 120 23.94 2.78 4.51
N LYS A 121 24.12 1.96 3.47
CA LYS A 121 23.14 1.74 2.40
C LYS A 121 22.32 0.49 2.64
N THR A 122 22.92 -0.53 3.26
CA THR A 122 22.24 -1.77 3.62
C THR A 122 21.25 -1.54 4.76
N ARG A 123 20.03 -2.05 4.63
CA ARG A 123 19.01 -1.95 5.67
C ARG A 123 18.39 -3.31 6.01
N ARG A 124 18.29 -3.62 7.31
CA ARG A 124 17.50 -4.78 7.77
C ARG A 124 16.03 -4.37 7.91
N PRO A 125 15.10 -5.34 8.01
CA PRO A 125 13.69 -5.01 8.25
C PRO A 125 13.53 -4.13 9.49
N LEU A 126 12.68 -3.11 9.41
CA LEU A 126 12.26 -2.26 10.55
C LEU A 126 13.34 -1.36 11.18
N ASP A 127 14.60 -1.43 10.70
CA ASP A 127 15.67 -0.53 11.10
C ASP A 127 15.36 0.94 10.72
N PRO A 128 15.90 1.93 11.46
CA PRO A 128 15.80 3.35 11.11
C PRO A 128 16.59 3.70 9.84
N GLU A 129 16.27 4.85 9.22
CA GLU A 129 16.81 5.22 7.91
C GLU A 129 18.33 5.46 7.88
N SER A 130 18.92 5.85 9.00
CA SER A 130 20.33 6.22 9.12
C SER A 130 21.13 5.24 9.97
N ILE A 131 20.82 3.94 9.88
CA ILE A 131 21.57 2.91 10.60
C ILE A 131 22.86 2.56 9.84
N THR A 132 23.95 2.37 10.58
CA THR A 132 25.18 1.79 10.06
C THR A 132 25.28 0.35 10.53
N LEU A 133 25.49 -0.56 9.59
CA LEU A 133 25.64 -1.98 9.90
C LEU A 133 27.07 -2.43 9.65
N TYR A 134 27.56 -3.28 10.55
CA TYR A 134 28.92 -3.78 10.58
C TYR A 134 28.94 -5.29 10.40
N ARG A 135 30.01 -5.80 9.77
CA ARG A 135 30.29 -7.22 9.62
C ARG A 135 31.80 -7.48 9.64
N SER A 136 32.19 -8.73 9.89
CA SER A 136 33.60 -9.16 9.82
C SER A 136 34.16 -9.13 8.39
N THR A 137 35.43 -8.79 8.21
CA THR A 137 36.11 -8.94 6.90
C THR A 137 36.62 -10.37 6.66
N LYS A 138 36.74 -11.18 7.72
CA LYS A 138 37.32 -12.53 7.66
C LYS A 138 36.39 -13.56 7.02
N THR A 139 35.07 -13.36 7.08
CA THR A 139 34.11 -14.30 6.48
C THR A 139 34.08 -14.13 4.97
N ALA A 140 34.47 -15.18 4.25
CA ALA A 140 34.41 -15.22 2.78
C ALA A 140 32.97 -15.49 2.30
N SER A 141 32.64 -14.96 1.12
CA SER A 141 31.40 -15.32 0.43
C SER A 141 31.47 -16.77 -0.05
N SER A 142 30.33 -17.46 -0.01
CA SER A 142 30.16 -18.82 -0.52
C SER A 142 29.13 -18.85 -1.65
N ARG A 143 28.79 -20.06 -2.12
CA ARG A 143 27.76 -20.28 -3.14
C ARG A 143 26.56 -21.02 -2.55
N LEU A 144 25.35 -20.57 -2.87
CA LEU A 144 24.09 -21.19 -2.44
C LEU A 144 23.39 -21.78 -3.66
N LYS A 145 23.34 -23.11 -3.71
CA LYS A 145 22.68 -23.87 -4.78
C LYS A 145 21.24 -24.19 -4.40
N LEU A 146 20.31 -23.83 -5.27
CA LEU A 146 18.88 -24.10 -5.11
C LEU A 146 18.34 -24.77 -6.37
N ILE A 147 17.42 -25.71 -6.20
CA ILE A 147 16.75 -26.37 -7.34
C ILE A 147 15.47 -25.62 -7.66
N ALA A 148 15.24 -25.36 -8.95
CA ALA A 148 14.05 -24.70 -9.43
C ALA A 148 13.46 -25.44 -10.64
N THR A 149 12.17 -25.26 -10.85
CA THR A 149 11.47 -25.61 -12.09
C THR A 149 11.50 -24.40 -13.01
N GLU A 150 12.09 -24.55 -14.19
CA GLU A 150 12.02 -23.55 -15.26
C GLU A 150 10.86 -23.87 -16.19
N ALA A 151 10.01 -22.88 -16.47
CA ALA A 151 8.95 -22.94 -17.47
C ALA A 151 9.14 -21.83 -18.51
N LYS A 152 8.99 -22.17 -19.80
CA LYS A 152 9.02 -21.19 -20.88
C LYS A 152 7.71 -20.43 -20.97
N LEU A 153 7.80 -19.12 -21.17
CA LEU A 153 6.66 -18.24 -21.44
C LEU A 153 6.55 -17.97 -22.95
N ASN A 154 5.35 -17.63 -23.39
CA ASN A 154 5.04 -17.40 -24.82
C ASN A 154 5.85 -16.25 -25.45
N ASN A 155 6.35 -15.33 -24.62
CA ASN A 155 7.19 -14.20 -25.05
C ASN A 155 8.68 -14.54 -25.16
N GLY A 156 9.06 -15.83 -25.03
CA GLY A 156 10.45 -16.28 -25.09
C GLY A 156 11.24 -16.12 -23.79
N THR A 157 10.63 -15.60 -22.72
CA THR A 157 11.26 -15.51 -21.39
C THR A 157 11.01 -16.76 -20.57
N SER A 158 11.83 -16.99 -19.53
CA SER A 158 11.68 -18.11 -18.61
C SER A 158 11.21 -17.65 -17.23
N ARG A 159 10.36 -18.45 -16.60
CA ARG A 159 9.98 -18.32 -15.20
C ARG A 159 10.57 -19.47 -14.40
N TYR A 160 11.09 -19.17 -13.23
CA TYR A 160 11.66 -20.12 -12.29
C TYR A 160 10.76 -20.23 -11.06
N GLN A 161 10.48 -21.45 -10.62
CA GLN A 161 9.70 -21.71 -9.42
C GLN A 161 10.49 -22.60 -8.48
N LEU A 162 10.65 -22.18 -7.24
CA LEU A 162 11.40 -22.91 -6.24
C LEU A 162 10.83 -22.73 -4.83
N THR A 163 11.36 -23.49 -3.88
CA THR A 163 11.11 -23.27 -2.45
C THR A 163 12.43 -23.16 -1.72
N CYS A 164 12.52 -22.25 -0.75
CA CYS A 164 13.68 -22.18 0.15
C CYS A 164 13.30 -21.62 1.52
N ASN A 165 14.21 -21.68 2.48
CA ASN A 165 14.02 -21.03 3.77
C ASN A 165 13.90 -19.51 3.57
N GLY A 166 12.76 -18.94 3.93
CA GLY A 166 12.44 -17.54 3.68
C GLY A 166 13.41 -16.54 4.31
N ARG A 167 14.16 -16.95 5.35
CA ARG A 167 15.20 -16.12 5.97
C ARG A 167 16.43 -15.91 5.07
N LEU A 168 16.69 -16.83 4.14
CA LEU A 168 17.80 -16.71 3.18
C LEU A 168 17.56 -15.65 2.11
N ILE A 169 16.30 -15.33 1.82
CA ILE A 169 15.92 -14.38 0.75
C ILE A 169 16.61 -13.03 0.95
N ARG A 170 16.68 -12.55 2.20
CA ARG A 170 17.28 -11.24 2.52
C ARG A 170 18.81 -11.19 2.35
N SER A 171 19.46 -12.35 2.30
CA SER A 171 20.90 -12.48 2.05
C SER A 171 21.23 -12.56 0.55
N ILE A 172 20.29 -12.96 -0.30
CA ILE A 172 20.50 -13.09 -1.76
C ILE A 172 19.79 -12.01 -2.58
N ALA A 173 18.75 -11.37 -2.03
CA ALA A 173 17.95 -10.37 -2.71
C ALA A 173 17.93 -9.05 -1.95
N ARG A 174 18.32 -7.97 -2.62
CA ARG A 174 18.13 -6.61 -2.12
C ARG A 174 16.67 -6.23 -2.23
N ILE A 175 16.24 -5.30 -1.39
CA ILE A 175 14.93 -4.67 -1.57
C ILE A 175 15.21 -3.32 -2.17
N ASP A 176 14.70 -3.09 -3.38
CA ASP A 176 14.67 -1.74 -3.90
C ASP A 176 13.67 -0.98 -3.05
N ARG A 177 14.24 -0.17 -2.13
CA ARG A 177 13.57 0.70 -1.16
C ARG A 177 12.25 0.09 -0.71
N LEU A 178 12.24 -0.49 0.48
CA LEU A 178 11.02 -0.95 1.18
C LEU A 178 9.92 0.13 1.29
N ASP A 179 10.18 1.31 0.74
CA ASP A 179 9.53 2.55 0.94
C ASP A 179 10.28 3.68 0.16
N ALA A 180 10.20 3.71 -1.18
CA ALA A 180 10.21 5.02 -1.86
C ALA A 180 9.00 5.89 -1.41
N LEU A 181 8.19 5.34 -0.51
CA LEU A 181 7.04 5.90 0.19
C LEU A 181 7.04 5.79 1.72
N ALA A 182 8.18 5.52 2.41
CA ALA A 182 8.31 5.67 3.89
C ALA A 182 8.23 7.13 4.35
N GLY A 183 7.77 8.03 3.51
CA GLY A 183 7.70 9.44 3.79
C GLY A 183 6.49 9.86 4.61
N THR A 184 6.00 9.10 5.61
CA THR A 184 5.30 9.62 6.83
C THR A 184 4.98 8.50 7.85
N GLY A 185 5.05 8.82 9.15
CA GLY A 185 4.95 7.88 10.28
C GLY A 185 3.69 6.99 10.35
N ASN A 186 2.55 7.40 9.80
CA ASN A 186 1.32 6.59 9.85
C ASN A 186 1.41 5.30 9.01
N GLN A 187 2.09 5.33 7.85
CA GLN A 187 2.27 4.15 7.01
C GLN A 187 3.25 3.16 7.64
N ARG A 188 4.27 3.66 8.36
CA ARG A 188 5.19 2.79 9.11
C ARG A 188 4.49 2.00 10.19
N ASP A 189 3.56 2.60 10.91
CA ASP A 189 2.82 1.92 11.98
C ASP A 189 1.83 0.88 11.43
N GLU A 190 1.19 1.14 10.28
CA GLU A 190 0.33 0.16 9.61
C GLU A 190 1.14 -1.02 9.07
N ILE A 191 2.26 -0.75 8.39
CA ILE A 191 3.16 -1.80 7.90
C ILE A 191 3.70 -2.63 9.06
N ARG A 192 4.13 -2.00 10.16
CA ARG A 192 4.59 -2.69 11.39
C ARG A 192 3.51 -3.57 11.98
N ARG A 193 2.26 -3.09 12.07
CA ARG A 193 1.12 -3.89 12.55
C ARG A 193 0.88 -5.09 11.64
N HIS A 194 0.88 -4.89 10.32
CA HIS A 194 0.68 -5.97 9.37
C HIS A 194 1.79 -7.03 9.43
N VAL A 195 3.06 -6.59 9.48
CA VAL A 195 4.22 -7.47 9.68
C VAL A 195 4.11 -8.24 11.01
N SER A 196 3.66 -7.57 12.08
CA SER A 196 3.39 -8.21 13.37
C SER A 196 2.28 -9.27 13.26
N ASP A 197 1.20 -8.99 12.55
CA ASP A 197 0.09 -9.92 12.37
C ASP A 197 0.50 -11.15 11.54
N ILE A 198 1.28 -10.96 10.47
CA ILE A 198 1.89 -12.08 9.73
C ILE A 198 2.77 -12.92 10.67
N SER A 199 3.62 -12.29 11.48
CA SER A 199 4.50 -13.02 12.41
C SER A 199 3.69 -13.84 13.43
N LYS A 200 2.54 -13.33 13.89
CA LYS A 200 1.62 -14.07 14.77
C LYS A 200 0.97 -15.23 14.03
N GLY A 201 0.51 -15.03 12.80
CA GLY A 201 -0.10 -16.07 11.95
C GLY A 201 0.86 -17.21 11.64
N ILE A 202 2.14 -16.90 11.43
CA ILE A 202 3.21 -17.90 11.26
C ILE A 202 3.41 -18.70 12.55
N ARG A 203 3.47 -18.02 13.71
CA ARG A 203 3.60 -18.70 15.02
C ARG A 203 2.42 -19.60 15.36
N SER A 204 1.20 -19.22 14.99
CA SER A 204 0.00 -20.03 15.22
C SER A 204 -0.21 -21.14 14.19
N GLY A 205 0.62 -21.22 13.13
CA GLY A 205 0.49 -22.21 12.07
C GLY A 205 -0.77 -22.04 11.19
N THR A 206 -1.47 -20.91 11.32
CA THR A 206 -2.74 -20.66 10.62
C THR A 206 -2.56 -20.06 9.24
N GLN A 207 -1.33 -19.67 8.86
CA GLN A 207 -1.04 -18.96 7.63
C GLN A 207 -0.29 -19.86 6.65
N VAL A 208 -0.93 -20.17 5.51
CA VAL A 208 -0.22 -20.65 4.32
C VAL A 208 0.44 -19.44 3.66
N PRO A 209 1.78 -19.39 3.55
CA PRO A 209 2.45 -18.22 3.03
C PRO A 209 2.28 -18.11 1.51
N ASN A 210 1.82 -16.95 1.05
CA ASN A 210 1.82 -16.62 -0.38
C ASN A 210 3.25 -16.61 -0.92
N SER A 211 3.41 -16.98 -2.19
CA SER A 211 4.70 -16.97 -2.86
C SER A 211 5.33 -15.59 -2.85
N VAL A 212 6.65 -15.50 -2.78
CA VAL A 212 7.40 -14.27 -3.01
C VAL A 212 7.81 -14.15 -4.48
N LEU A 213 8.08 -12.94 -4.94
CA LEU A 213 8.55 -12.66 -6.30
C LEU A 213 9.95 -12.09 -6.25
N LEU A 214 10.89 -12.77 -6.90
CA LEU A 214 12.25 -12.31 -7.12
C LEU A 214 12.46 -11.92 -8.58
N VAL A 215 13.23 -10.88 -8.81
CA VAL A 215 13.82 -10.59 -10.12
C VAL A 215 15.31 -10.83 -10.02
N LEU A 216 15.82 -11.72 -10.86
CA LEU A 216 17.25 -11.96 -11.05
C LEU A 216 17.71 -10.96 -12.10
N LEU A 217 18.63 -10.06 -11.73
CA LEU A 217 19.06 -9.00 -12.63
C LEU A 217 19.83 -9.61 -13.81
N SER A 218 19.38 -9.35 -15.04
CA SER A 218 19.97 -9.93 -16.26
C SER A 218 21.47 -9.66 -16.38
N GLU A 219 21.93 -8.48 -15.95
CA GLU A 219 23.36 -8.10 -15.89
C GLU A 219 24.20 -8.92 -14.90
N HIS A 220 23.56 -9.66 -13.99
CA HIS A 220 24.20 -10.50 -12.98
C HIS A 220 23.81 -11.97 -13.10
N VAL A 221 23.31 -12.40 -14.26
CA VAL A 221 22.91 -13.79 -14.53
C VAL A 221 23.71 -14.33 -15.69
N THR A 222 24.27 -15.53 -15.53
CA THR A 222 24.83 -16.33 -16.62
C THR A 222 24.00 -17.60 -16.80
N LEU A 223 23.86 -18.03 -18.04
CA LEU A 223 23.33 -19.35 -18.39
C LEU A 223 24.53 -20.25 -18.68
N GLU A 224 24.57 -21.45 -18.11
CA GLU A 224 25.76 -22.30 -18.25
C GLU A 224 26.06 -22.63 -19.73
N GLY A 225 27.32 -22.37 -20.11
CA GLY A 225 27.84 -22.32 -21.49
C GLY A 225 29.09 -21.42 -21.63
N ASP A 226 29.32 -20.50 -20.68
CA ASP A 226 30.50 -19.61 -20.62
C ASP A 226 31.56 -20.12 -19.62
N GLU A 227 32.81 -20.27 -20.06
CA GLU A 227 33.89 -20.96 -19.31
C GLU A 227 34.40 -20.22 -18.05
N GLU A 228 33.95 -18.99 -17.74
CA GLU A 228 34.27 -18.30 -16.47
C GLU A 228 33.09 -17.42 -15.98
N THR A 229 32.13 -18.02 -15.27
CA THR A 229 31.08 -17.22 -14.59
C THR A 229 31.70 -16.45 -13.41
N PRO A 230 31.56 -15.11 -13.33
CA PRO A 230 32.07 -14.34 -12.20
C PRO A 230 31.47 -14.81 -10.87
N SER A 231 32.24 -14.73 -9.78
CA SER A 231 31.79 -15.18 -8.46
C SER A 231 30.59 -14.40 -7.91
N SER A 232 30.33 -13.19 -8.42
CA SER A 232 29.20 -12.33 -8.08
C SER A 232 27.93 -12.58 -8.91
N PHE A 233 27.98 -13.47 -9.90
CA PHE A 233 26.86 -13.73 -10.81
C PHE A 233 26.09 -14.97 -10.40
N ILE A 234 24.79 -14.96 -10.67
CA ILE A 234 23.91 -16.11 -10.52
C ILE A 234 24.10 -17.00 -11.75
N SER A 235 24.50 -18.25 -11.55
CA SER A 235 24.55 -19.23 -12.63
C SER A 235 23.27 -20.04 -12.68
N ILE A 236 22.68 -20.20 -13.87
CA ILE A 236 21.51 -21.03 -14.10
C ILE A 236 21.93 -22.22 -14.97
N ARG A 237 21.89 -23.41 -14.37
CA ARG A 237 22.31 -24.66 -15.01
C ARG A 237 21.12 -25.59 -15.24
N PRO A 238 20.83 -25.96 -16.50
CA PRO A 238 19.86 -27.02 -16.78
C PRO A 238 20.31 -28.34 -16.16
N LEU A 239 19.41 -28.99 -15.42
CA LEU A 239 19.65 -30.34 -14.90
C LEU A 239 19.02 -31.41 -15.79
N ASP A 240 17.91 -31.06 -16.45
CA ASP A 240 17.14 -31.94 -17.33
C ASP A 240 16.73 -31.25 -18.63
N GLN A 241 16.24 -32.06 -19.58
CA GLN A 241 15.60 -31.58 -20.80
C GLN A 241 14.17 -31.09 -20.50
N PHE A 242 13.61 -30.29 -21.41
CA PHE A 242 12.22 -29.86 -21.31
C PHE A 242 11.27 -31.05 -21.45
N ILE A 243 10.28 -31.10 -20.56
CA ILE A 243 9.18 -32.05 -20.55
C ILE A 243 7.93 -31.30 -20.96
N ASP A 244 7.40 -31.68 -22.12
CA ASP A 244 6.17 -31.13 -22.69
C ASP A 244 5.00 -32.08 -22.39
N THR A 245 3.98 -31.55 -21.70
CA THR A 245 2.75 -32.27 -21.36
C THR A 245 1.61 -31.72 -22.20
N PRO A 246 0.99 -32.50 -23.11
CA PRO A 246 -0.11 -32.04 -23.95
C PRO A 246 -1.43 -31.92 -23.18
N ILE A 247 -2.36 -31.12 -23.69
CA ILE A 247 -3.73 -31.06 -23.17
C ILE A 247 -4.49 -32.33 -23.59
N PRO A 248 -5.18 -33.04 -22.67
CA PRO A 248 -6.01 -34.17 -23.04
C PRO A 248 -7.06 -33.78 -24.09
N GLY A 249 -7.05 -34.45 -25.25
CA GLY A 249 -8.00 -34.20 -26.34
C GLY A 249 -7.64 -33.06 -27.29
N ASN A 250 -6.53 -32.34 -27.07
CA ASN A 250 -6.02 -31.31 -27.98
C ASN A 250 -4.50 -31.51 -28.16
N THR A 251 -4.10 -32.06 -29.31
CA THR A 251 -2.70 -32.40 -29.59
C THR A 251 -1.85 -31.20 -30.03
N ASN A 252 -2.47 -30.06 -30.32
CA ASN A 252 -1.75 -28.87 -30.79
C ASN A 252 -1.30 -27.96 -29.65
N ASP A 253 -1.93 -28.08 -28.47
CA ASP A 253 -1.64 -27.23 -27.31
C ASP A 253 -0.99 -28.01 -26.17
N LEU A 254 0.01 -27.38 -25.56
CA LEU A 254 0.69 -27.91 -24.37
C LEU A 254 -0.02 -27.43 -23.11
N ALA A 255 -0.30 -28.35 -22.19
CA ALA A 255 -0.75 -28.04 -20.83
C ALA A 255 0.39 -27.48 -19.98
N GLN A 256 1.62 -27.99 -20.19
CA GLN A 256 2.81 -27.57 -19.47
C GLN A 256 4.07 -27.84 -20.29
N SER A 257 5.06 -26.97 -20.19
CA SER A 257 6.44 -27.21 -20.66
C SER A 257 7.41 -26.74 -19.58
N PHE A 258 8.21 -27.65 -19.02
CA PHE A 258 9.12 -27.33 -17.93
C PHE A 258 10.37 -28.21 -17.89
N ARG A 259 11.41 -27.76 -17.19
CA ARG A 259 12.58 -28.58 -16.81
C ARG A 259 13.08 -28.25 -15.41
N LEU A 260 13.93 -29.11 -14.84
CA LEU A 260 14.65 -28.78 -13.63
C LEU A 260 15.94 -28.01 -13.94
N VAL A 261 16.23 -27.01 -13.12
CA VAL A 261 17.46 -26.22 -13.17
C VAL A 261 18.06 -26.05 -11.77
N GLU A 262 19.38 -25.89 -11.72
CA GLU A 262 20.12 -25.44 -10.55
C GLU A 262 20.35 -23.93 -10.68
N LEU A 263 19.92 -23.18 -9.66
CA LEU A 263 20.23 -21.77 -9.50
C LEU A 263 21.34 -21.64 -8.47
N ASP A 264 22.51 -21.20 -8.89
CA ASP A 264 23.70 -21.05 -8.06
C ASP A 264 23.95 -19.57 -7.74
N PHE A 265 23.57 -19.15 -6.53
CA PHE A 265 23.66 -17.77 -6.06
C PHE A 265 24.98 -17.46 -5.36
N PRO A 266 25.57 -16.27 -5.53
CA PRO A 266 26.50 -15.73 -4.55
C PRO A 266 25.79 -15.59 -3.20
N PHE A 267 26.43 -16.04 -2.13
CA PHE A 267 25.81 -16.06 -0.81
C PHE A 267 26.75 -15.63 0.30
N ARG A 268 26.23 -14.76 1.15
CA ARG A 268 26.80 -14.44 2.46
C ARG A 268 25.67 -14.05 3.40
N LYS A 269 25.69 -14.53 4.65
CA LYS A 269 24.61 -14.25 5.61
C LYS A 269 24.52 -12.74 5.88
N ALA A 270 25.65 -12.10 6.16
CA ALA A 270 25.79 -10.65 6.31
C ALA A 270 26.13 -9.92 4.99
N ALA A 271 25.48 -10.31 3.88
CA ALA A 271 25.64 -9.62 2.60
C ALA A 271 25.11 -8.17 2.66
N PHE A 272 25.89 -7.24 2.12
CA PHE A 272 25.43 -5.87 1.88
C PHE A 272 24.54 -5.81 0.64
N ASP A 273 23.66 -4.80 0.55
CA ASP A 273 22.69 -4.70 -0.55
C ASP A 273 23.34 -4.56 -1.93
N GLU A 274 24.55 -3.99 -2.01
CA GLU A 274 25.33 -3.87 -3.25
C GLU A 274 25.86 -5.21 -3.77
N GLU A 275 25.98 -6.21 -2.90
CA GLU A 275 26.52 -7.54 -3.24
C GLU A 275 25.41 -8.52 -3.67
N LYS A 276 24.14 -8.12 -3.55
CA LYS A 276 22.98 -8.98 -3.81
C LYS A 276 22.59 -8.89 -5.28
N SER A 277 22.58 -10.04 -5.95
CA SER A 277 22.33 -10.15 -7.39
C SER A 277 20.85 -10.28 -7.77
N ALA A 278 19.96 -10.39 -6.79
CA ALA A 278 18.52 -10.42 -6.99
C ALA A 278 17.82 -9.23 -6.33
N VAL A 279 16.60 -8.91 -6.80
CA VAL A 279 15.72 -7.91 -6.22
C VAL A 279 14.44 -8.60 -5.72
N LEU A 280 14.08 -8.37 -4.48
CA LEU A 280 12.81 -8.82 -3.91
C LEU A 280 11.72 -7.82 -4.26
N VAL A 281 10.79 -8.26 -5.10
CA VAL A 281 9.78 -7.40 -5.72
C VAL A 281 8.45 -7.45 -4.97
N ASP A 282 7.99 -8.66 -4.62
CA ASP A 282 6.86 -8.90 -3.72
C ASP A 282 7.26 -9.90 -2.63
N GLY A 283 6.69 -9.74 -1.44
CA GLY A 283 7.01 -10.54 -0.26
C GLY A 283 7.88 -9.83 0.76
N GLN A 284 8.05 -8.51 0.63
CA GLN A 284 8.86 -7.72 1.55
C GLN A 284 8.34 -7.80 2.99
N GLN A 285 7.03 -7.64 3.19
CA GLN A 285 6.40 -7.74 4.52
C GLN A 285 6.46 -9.18 5.07
N ARG A 286 6.35 -10.20 4.20
CA ARG A 286 6.45 -11.62 4.59
C ARG A 286 7.87 -11.97 5.06
N THR A 287 8.88 -11.57 4.30
CA THR A 287 10.29 -11.77 4.68
C THR A 287 10.68 -10.92 5.89
N ALA A 288 10.08 -9.75 6.09
CA ALA A 288 10.24 -8.95 7.31
C ALA A 288 9.59 -9.61 8.54
N ALA A 289 8.41 -10.20 8.39
CA ALA A 289 7.73 -10.87 9.49
C ALA A 289 8.56 -12.05 10.04
N LEU A 290 9.31 -12.73 9.16
CA LEU A 290 10.23 -13.81 9.57
C LEU A 290 11.38 -13.36 10.46
N SER A 291 11.76 -12.07 10.44
CA SER A 291 12.77 -11.53 11.38
C SER A 291 12.20 -11.25 12.78
N LEU A 292 10.88 -11.34 12.95
CA LEU A 292 10.19 -11.24 14.25
C LEU A 292 9.76 -12.61 14.79
N VAL A 293 10.07 -13.68 14.08
CA VAL A 293 9.76 -15.06 14.49
C VAL A 293 11.04 -15.67 15.05
N ASP A 294 10.97 -16.12 16.30
CA ASP A 294 12.04 -16.80 17.01
C ASP A 294 12.58 -17.99 16.18
N LEU A 295 13.90 -18.00 16.00
CA LEU A 295 14.62 -19.05 15.27
C LEU A 295 14.52 -20.41 15.95
N ASP A 296 14.52 -20.47 17.28
CA ASP A 296 14.41 -21.73 18.01
C ASP A 296 13.00 -22.29 17.94
N ALA A 297 11.98 -21.41 17.92
CA ALA A 297 10.59 -21.83 17.76
C ALA A 297 10.29 -22.34 16.34
N ILE A 298 10.82 -21.66 15.31
CA ILE A 298 10.63 -22.04 13.89
C ILE A 298 11.99 -21.95 13.16
N PRO A 299 12.79 -23.04 13.20
CA PRO A 299 14.14 -23.06 12.62
C PRO A 299 14.17 -22.90 11.09
N ALA A 300 13.19 -23.49 10.41
CA ALA A 300 13.04 -23.41 8.96
C ALA A 300 11.60 -23.05 8.60
N PHE A 301 11.45 -22.08 7.70
CA PHE A 301 10.16 -21.70 7.15
C PHE A 301 10.26 -21.63 5.62
N SER A 302 9.77 -22.66 4.95
CA SER A 302 9.84 -22.77 3.49
C SER A 302 8.83 -21.83 2.84
N LEU A 303 9.33 -20.93 1.98
CA LEU A 303 8.51 -20.05 1.14
C LEU A 303 8.55 -20.54 -0.30
N SER A 304 7.41 -20.48 -0.98
CA SER A 304 7.36 -20.57 -2.44
C SER A 304 7.91 -19.30 -3.05
N ILE A 305 8.75 -19.44 -4.08
CA ILE A 305 9.41 -18.34 -4.76
C ILE A 305 9.09 -18.48 -6.24
N ASN A 306 8.59 -17.40 -6.84
CA ASN A 306 8.62 -17.21 -8.27
C ASN A 306 9.80 -16.27 -8.58
N ALA A 307 10.62 -16.63 -9.56
CA ALA A 307 11.72 -15.82 -10.02
C ALA A 307 11.67 -15.66 -11.55
N ILE A 308 12.14 -14.53 -12.02
CA ILE A 308 12.28 -14.22 -13.45
C ILE A 308 13.61 -13.49 -13.66
N VAL A 309 14.17 -13.63 -14.86
CA VAL A 309 15.35 -12.84 -15.27
C VAL A 309 14.84 -11.61 -16.00
N ALA A 310 15.23 -10.42 -15.55
CA ALA A 310 14.83 -9.15 -16.15
C ALA A 310 15.87 -8.06 -15.88
N ASP A 311 15.87 -6.99 -16.66
CA ASP A 311 16.68 -5.81 -16.37
C ASP A 311 16.09 -4.97 -15.22
N GLU A 312 16.82 -3.95 -14.76
CA GLU A 312 16.36 -3.11 -13.64
C GLU A 312 15.09 -2.29 -13.98
N SER A 313 14.89 -1.92 -15.25
CA SER A 313 13.71 -1.16 -15.70
C SER A 313 12.44 -2.03 -15.67
N GLU A 314 12.55 -3.26 -16.17
CA GLU A 314 11.51 -4.27 -16.12
C GLU A 314 11.22 -4.69 -14.67
N ALA A 315 12.26 -4.87 -13.84
CA ALA A 315 12.10 -5.15 -12.42
C ALA A 315 11.21 -4.10 -11.72
N LYS A 316 11.42 -2.82 -12.03
CA LYS A 316 10.60 -1.70 -11.52
C LYS A 316 9.16 -1.76 -12.03
N LYS A 317 8.93 -2.11 -13.30
CA LYS A 317 7.56 -2.29 -13.84
C LYS A 317 6.84 -3.45 -13.14
N ILE A 318 7.52 -4.58 -12.98
CA ILE A 318 6.99 -5.76 -12.29
C ILE A 318 6.72 -5.45 -10.82
N PHE A 319 7.57 -4.66 -10.19
CA PHE A 319 7.34 -4.12 -8.84
C PHE A 319 6.07 -3.30 -8.75
N MET A 320 5.84 -2.37 -9.68
CA MET A 320 4.62 -1.58 -9.69
C MET A 320 3.37 -2.46 -9.86
N VAL A 321 3.40 -3.42 -10.78
CA VAL A 321 2.25 -4.30 -11.05
C VAL A 321 1.99 -5.26 -9.90
N SER A 322 3.03 -5.89 -9.35
CA SER A 322 2.89 -6.81 -8.22
C SER A 322 2.44 -6.12 -6.95
N ASN A 323 2.91 -4.90 -6.66
CA ASN A 323 2.43 -4.12 -5.51
C ASN A 323 1.13 -3.36 -5.77
N SER A 324 0.70 -3.20 -7.03
CA SER A 324 -0.62 -2.63 -7.34
C SER A 324 -1.77 -3.55 -6.95
N THR A 325 -1.52 -4.84 -6.69
CA THR A 325 -2.57 -5.82 -6.39
C THR A 325 -2.89 -5.99 -4.90
N VAL A 326 -2.13 -5.43 -3.96
CA VAL A 326 -2.59 -5.28 -2.55
C VAL A 326 -2.08 -3.98 -1.91
N LYS A 327 -2.99 -3.01 -1.79
CA LYS A 327 -2.97 -1.85 -0.87
C LYS A 327 -1.81 -0.84 -1.01
N ILE A 328 -1.63 -0.28 -2.20
CA ILE A 328 -1.48 1.18 -2.23
C ILE A 328 -2.90 1.72 -1.98
N GLU A 329 -3.13 2.57 -0.96
CA GLU A 329 -4.44 3.22 -0.84
C GLU A 329 -4.78 3.81 -2.20
N THR A 330 -5.92 3.43 -2.79
CA THR A 330 -6.29 3.79 -4.18
C THR A 330 -6.11 5.29 -4.47
N GLN A 331 -6.24 6.12 -3.43
CA GLN A 331 -6.01 7.56 -3.44
C GLN A 331 -4.54 7.92 -3.73
N PHE A 332 -3.60 7.23 -3.10
CA PHE A 332 -2.16 7.42 -3.30
C PHE A 332 -1.72 6.97 -4.70
N SER A 333 -2.22 5.82 -5.17
CA SER A 333 -1.95 5.35 -6.55
C SER A 333 -2.42 6.39 -7.58
N ARG A 334 -3.63 6.92 -7.40
CA ARG A 334 -4.16 8.01 -8.24
C ARG A 334 -3.31 9.28 -8.15
N ALA A 335 -2.88 9.71 -6.97
CA ALA A 335 -1.99 10.85 -6.83
C ALA A 335 -0.62 10.64 -7.50
N LEU A 336 -0.11 9.40 -7.51
CA LEU A 336 1.11 9.03 -8.21
C LEU A 336 0.92 9.09 -9.73
N LEU A 337 -0.20 8.59 -10.26
CA LEU A 337 -0.55 8.70 -11.69
C LEU A 337 -0.50 10.14 -12.17
N ALA A 338 -0.92 11.11 -11.36
CA ALA A 338 -0.87 12.54 -11.68
C ALA A 338 0.55 13.07 -11.93
N SER A 339 1.58 12.39 -11.42
CA SER A 339 2.97 12.83 -11.45
C SER A 339 3.80 12.12 -12.52
N LEU A 340 3.22 11.16 -13.25
CA LEU A 340 3.88 10.44 -14.34
C LEU A 340 3.77 11.21 -15.65
N GLU A 341 4.87 11.29 -16.41
CA GLU A 341 4.91 11.93 -17.75
C GLU A 341 4.26 11.04 -18.83
N GLU A 342 4.40 9.72 -18.74
CA GLU A 342 3.78 8.76 -19.67
C GLU A 342 3.02 7.67 -18.91
N SER A 343 1.80 7.38 -19.35
CA SER A 343 0.93 6.35 -18.76
C SER A 343 0.58 5.28 -19.81
N PRO A 344 0.55 3.99 -19.44
CA PRO A 344 0.02 2.94 -20.30
C PRO A 344 -1.40 3.27 -20.78
N GLY A 345 -1.74 2.95 -22.03
CA GLY A 345 -2.99 3.38 -22.66
C GLY A 345 -4.27 3.09 -21.86
N TYR A 346 -4.31 1.99 -21.10
CA TYR A 346 -5.46 1.62 -20.25
C TYR A 346 -5.64 2.46 -18.98
N LEU A 347 -4.65 3.29 -18.61
CA LEU A 347 -4.68 4.18 -17.43
C LEU A 347 -4.78 5.67 -17.83
N ARG A 348 -4.92 5.98 -19.12
CA ARG A 348 -4.92 7.36 -19.62
C ARG A 348 -6.08 8.20 -19.06
N GLU A 349 -7.28 7.63 -19.02
CA GLU A 349 -8.45 8.29 -18.42
C GLU A 349 -8.33 8.49 -16.91
N GLU A 350 -7.69 7.54 -16.21
CA GLU A 350 -7.43 7.69 -14.78
C GLU A 350 -6.35 8.76 -14.50
N GLN A 351 -5.35 8.86 -15.37
CA GLN A 351 -4.30 9.88 -15.33
C GLN A 351 -4.88 11.29 -15.54
N ILE A 352 -5.78 11.50 -16.52
CA ILE A 352 -6.42 12.81 -16.76
C ILE A 352 -7.13 13.30 -15.49
N ARG A 353 -7.94 12.43 -14.86
CA ARG A 353 -8.64 12.75 -13.61
C ARG A 353 -7.66 13.00 -12.46
N ALA A 354 -6.59 12.21 -12.37
CA ALA A 354 -5.57 12.38 -11.36
C ALA A 354 -4.83 13.74 -11.48
N GLN A 355 -4.45 14.13 -12.70
CA GLN A 355 -3.84 15.43 -13.00
C GLN A 355 -4.79 16.59 -12.70
N ALA A 356 -6.06 16.49 -13.09
CA ALA A 356 -7.07 17.50 -12.78
C ALA A 356 -7.27 17.65 -11.25
N ALA A 357 -7.26 16.54 -10.51
CA ALA A 357 -7.34 16.56 -9.04
C ALA A 357 -6.14 17.28 -8.40
N LYS A 358 -4.93 17.12 -8.96
CA LYS A 358 -3.73 17.82 -8.52
C LYS A 358 -3.84 19.32 -8.77
N MET A 359 -4.27 19.71 -9.98
CA MET A 359 -4.49 21.12 -10.34
C MET A 359 -5.46 21.80 -9.38
N LEU A 360 -6.64 21.19 -9.16
CA LEU A 360 -7.67 21.71 -8.27
C LEU A 360 -7.24 21.80 -6.80
N ALA A 361 -6.44 20.85 -6.32
CA ALA A 361 -6.07 20.79 -4.92
C ALA A 361 -4.87 21.69 -4.56
N LEU A 362 -3.92 21.87 -5.49
CA LEU A 362 -2.56 22.37 -5.18
C LEU A 362 -2.04 23.47 -6.09
N GLU A 363 -2.32 23.44 -7.39
CA GLU A 363 -1.62 24.28 -8.37
C GLU A 363 -2.41 25.55 -8.71
N GLU A 364 -3.72 25.41 -8.87
CA GLU A 364 -4.56 26.49 -9.38
C GLU A 364 -5.07 27.41 -8.27
N LYS A 365 -4.55 28.65 -8.23
CA LYS A 365 -4.91 29.65 -7.20
C LYS A 365 -6.39 30.04 -7.18
N THR A 366 -7.05 29.95 -8.34
CA THR A 366 -8.48 30.25 -8.51
C THR A 366 -9.39 29.10 -8.09
N SER A 367 -8.83 27.91 -7.84
CA SER A 367 -9.63 26.74 -7.46
C SER A 367 -10.34 26.96 -6.11
N PRO A 368 -11.65 26.66 -6.02
CA PRO A 368 -12.38 26.71 -4.75
C PRO A 368 -11.95 25.59 -3.79
N PHE A 369 -11.18 24.61 -4.27
CA PHE A 369 -10.65 23.49 -3.51
C PHE A 369 -9.20 23.66 -3.08
N LEU A 370 -8.56 24.76 -3.48
CA LEU A 370 -7.17 25.04 -3.12
C LEU A 370 -7.02 24.94 -1.60
N ASP A 371 -6.07 24.10 -1.22
CA ASP A 371 -5.75 23.78 0.15
C ASP A 371 -6.81 23.09 1.02
N LEU A 372 -8.01 22.83 0.51
CA LEU A 372 -9.11 22.19 1.25
C LEU A 372 -9.18 20.67 1.09
N VAL A 373 -8.37 20.11 0.20
CA VAL A 373 -8.32 18.68 -0.11
C VAL A 373 -7.20 17.99 0.66
N GLN A 374 -7.50 16.82 1.23
CA GLN A 374 -6.54 15.89 1.83
C GLN A 374 -5.73 15.21 0.71
N TYR A 375 -4.92 15.98 0.00
CA TYR A 375 -4.12 15.46 -1.11
C TYR A 375 -3.05 14.48 -0.60
N PRO A 376 -2.97 13.25 -1.14
CA PRO A 376 -2.00 12.25 -0.69
C PRO A 376 -0.56 12.77 -0.83
N GLY A 377 0.23 12.65 0.24
CA GLY A 377 1.64 13.05 0.24
C GLY A 377 1.94 14.47 0.74
N ILE A 378 0.93 15.30 1.06
CA ILE A 378 1.15 16.68 1.55
C ILE A 378 0.75 16.82 3.02
N LYS A 379 1.71 17.24 3.86
CA LYS A 379 1.48 17.54 5.28
C LYS A 379 0.94 18.97 5.44
N LYS A 380 -0.12 19.11 6.23
CA LYS A 380 -0.65 20.38 6.69
C LYS A 380 -0.92 20.33 8.19
N ASP A 381 -0.69 21.43 8.88
CA ASP A 381 -0.90 21.53 10.34
C ASP A 381 -2.34 21.21 10.75
N LYS A 382 -3.30 21.50 9.87
CA LYS A 382 -4.71 21.15 10.04
C LYS A 382 -5.13 20.22 8.93
N ARG A 383 -5.78 19.11 9.30
CA ARG A 383 -6.36 18.16 8.35
C ARG A 383 -7.41 18.86 7.47
N PRO A 384 -7.22 18.94 6.14
CA PRO A 384 -8.19 19.59 5.25
C PRO A 384 -9.57 18.91 5.32
N PRO A 385 -10.67 19.64 5.12
CA PRO A 385 -12.02 19.12 5.31
C PRO A 385 -12.45 18.10 4.24
N ILE A 386 -11.88 18.15 3.02
CA ILE A 386 -12.34 17.33 1.89
C ILE A 386 -11.41 16.12 1.70
N ALA A 387 -11.98 14.92 1.61
CA ALA A 387 -11.21 13.72 1.26
C ALA A 387 -10.82 13.72 -0.22
N TYR A 388 -9.62 13.24 -0.57
CA TYR A 388 -9.17 13.17 -1.96
C TYR A 388 -10.11 12.34 -2.84
N ASN A 389 -10.61 11.21 -2.33
CA ASN A 389 -11.57 10.39 -3.06
C ASN A 389 -12.87 11.16 -3.44
N SER A 390 -13.27 12.18 -2.66
CA SER A 390 -14.43 13.00 -3.00
C SER A 390 -14.18 13.86 -4.23
N ILE A 391 -13.00 14.48 -4.35
CA ILE A 391 -12.59 15.22 -5.54
C ILE A 391 -12.48 14.30 -6.75
N PHE A 392 -11.88 13.13 -6.56
CA PHE A 392 -11.76 12.16 -7.65
C PHE A 392 -13.13 11.74 -8.20
N GLN A 393 -14.10 11.48 -7.32
CA GLN A 393 -15.47 11.14 -7.72
C GLN A 393 -16.24 12.32 -8.35
N ILE A 394 -15.95 13.55 -7.94
CA ILE A 394 -16.46 14.74 -8.63
C ILE A 394 -15.96 14.73 -10.08
N LEU A 395 -14.65 14.58 -10.28
CA LEU A 395 -14.04 14.55 -11.60
C LEU A 395 -14.61 13.43 -12.46
N THR A 396 -14.77 12.22 -11.92
CA THR A 396 -15.47 11.12 -12.59
C THR A 396 -16.88 11.51 -13.04
N THR A 397 -17.66 12.21 -12.20
CA THR A 397 -19.03 12.64 -12.55
C THR A 397 -19.04 13.60 -13.74
N PHE A 398 -18.03 14.49 -13.85
CA PHE A 398 -17.91 15.41 -14.98
C PHE A 398 -17.38 14.71 -16.24
N THR A 399 -16.39 13.82 -16.10
CA THR A 399 -15.87 13.03 -17.23
C THR A 399 -16.93 12.10 -17.83
N ASP A 400 -17.79 11.51 -17.00
CA ASP A 400 -18.84 10.60 -17.46
C ASP A 400 -20.09 11.34 -18.00
N SER A 401 -20.06 12.68 -18.02
CA SER A 401 -21.18 13.51 -18.51
C SER A 401 -21.19 13.66 -20.02
N SER A 402 -22.31 14.16 -20.56
CA SER A 402 -22.44 14.46 -21.99
C SER A 402 -21.86 15.82 -22.40
N LEU A 403 -21.26 16.56 -21.45
CA LEU A 403 -20.64 17.86 -21.71
C LEU A 403 -19.35 17.67 -22.52
N PRO A 404 -19.05 18.55 -23.50
CA PRO A 404 -17.82 18.48 -24.28
C PRO A 404 -16.62 19.02 -23.50
N ILE A 405 -16.31 18.35 -22.39
CA ILE A 405 -15.13 18.63 -21.56
C ILE A 405 -14.02 17.82 -22.23
N GLY A 406 -13.10 18.50 -22.92
CA GLY A 406 -12.06 17.85 -23.72
C GLY A 406 -11.22 16.81 -22.96
N ASP A 407 -10.44 16.02 -23.71
CA ASP A 407 -9.64 14.89 -23.18
C ASP A 407 -8.37 15.32 -22.42
N ASP A 408 -8.35 16.52 -21.87
CA ASP A 408 -7.20 17.09 -21.17
C ASP A 408 -7.56 17.47 -19.72
N ALA A 409 -6.57 17.30 -18.83
CA ALA A 409 -6.75 17.51 -17.40
C ALA A 409 -7.06 18.98 -17.04
N LYS A 410 -6.60 19.92 -17.85
CA LYS A 410 -6.72 21.36 -17.57
C LYS A 410 -8.15 21.84 -17.82
N THR A 411 -8.72 21.51 -18.98
CA THR A 411 -10.13 21.84 -19.30
C THR A 411 -11.08 21.22 -18.27
N LEU A 412 -10.83 19.96 -17.88
CA LEU A 412 -11.61 19.29 -16.84
C LEU A 412 -11.50 20.01 -15.48
N ALA A 413 -10.29 20.40 -15.07
CA ALA A 413 -10.07 21.15 -13.83
C ALA A 413 -10.79 22.52 -13.87
N GLU A 414 -10.67 23.27 -14.97
CA GLU A 414 -11.28 24.60 -15.12
C GLU A 414 -12.81 24.56 -15.02
N VAL A 415 -13.47 23.61 -15.70
CA VAL A 415 -14.94 23.44 -15.64
C VAL A 415 -15.40 23.08 -14.23
N VAL A 416 -14.69 22.17 -13.55
CA VAL A 416 -15.02 21.79 -12.17
C VAL A 416 -14.77 22.95 -11.21
N ALA A 417 -13.67 23.68 -11.35
CA ALA A 417 -13.34 24.84 -10.53
C ALA A 417 -14.41 25.93 -10.66
N ARG A 418 -14.85 26.23 -11.89
CA ARG A 418 -15.88 27.24 -12.16
C ARG A 418 -17.25 26.82 -11.58
N SER A 419 -17.61 25.55 -11.74
CA SER A 419 -18.84 24.97 -11.18
C SER A 419 -18.89 25.07 -9.65
N PHE A 420 -17.83 24.65 -8.97
CA PHE A 420 -17.80 24.70 -7.51
C PHE A 420 -17.54 26.10 -6.94
N THR A 421 -17.03 27.03 -7.75
CA THR A 421 -17.00 28.45 -7.38
C THR A 421 -18.41 29.02 -7.28
N ALA A 422 -19.30 28.67 -8.22
CA ALA A 422 -20.72 29.04 -8.13
C ALA A 422 -21.39 28.46 -6.87
N VAL A 423 -21.07 27.20 -6.51
CA VAL A 423 -21.55 26.57 -5.26
C VAL A 423 -21.03 27.30 -4.02
N ARG A 424 -19.72 27.61 -3.96
CA ARG A 424 -19.11 28.37 -2.87
C ARG A 424 -19.77 29.75 -2.70
N ASN A 425 -20.07 30.43 -3.81
CA ASN A 425 -20.73 31.74 -3.79
C ASN A 425 -22.19 31.66 -3.31
N ALA A 426 -22.88 30.56 -3.62
CA ALA A 426 -24.23 30.31 -3.11
C ALA A 426 -24.25 30.02 -1.59
N TRP A 427 -23.32 29.20 -1.08
CA TRP A 427 -23.25 28.82 0.34
C TRP A 427 -21.89 29.13 1.01
N PRO A 428 -21.51 30.41 1.14
CA PRO A 428 -20.19 30.78 1.68
C PRO A 428 -20.02 30.41 3.15
N THR A 429 -21.09 30.43 3.94
CA THR A 429 -21.08 30.08 5.38
C THR A 429 -20.96 28.58 5.63
N ALA A 430 -21.21 27.74 4.63
CA ALA A 430 -21.11 26.29 4.71
C ALA A 430 -19.82 25.75 4.07
N TRP A 431 -19.14 26.55 3.25
CA TRP A 431 -17.89 26.17 2.59
C TRP A 431 -16.71 26.15 3.57
N ALA A 432 -15.68 25.35 3.28
CA ALA A 432 -14.44 25.20 4.07
C ALA A 432 -14.62 24.78 5.56
N LYS A 433 -15.85 24.48 6.01
CA LYS A 433 -16.14 23.91 7.33
C LYS A 433 -15.79 22.42 7.38
N LYS A 434 -15.60 21.88 8.59
CA LYS A 434 -15.40 20.44 8.78
C LYS A 434 -16.66 19.66 8.36
N PRO A 435 -16.54 18.41 7.89
CA PRO A 435 -17.69 17.60 7.47
C PRO A 435 -18.79 17.40 8.54
N ASN A 436 -18.44 17.49 9.83
CA ASN A 436 -19.41 17.42 10.92
C ASN A 436 -20.21 18.72 11.09
N ASP A 437 -19.63 19.85 10.71
CA ASP A 437 -20.24 21.18 10.86
C ASP A 437 -21.00 21.60 9.58
N SER A 438 -20.62 21.04 8.43
CA SER A 438 -21.24 21.29 7.14
C SER A 438 -21.40 20.00 6.34
N ARG A 439 -22.65 19.63 6.07
CA ARG A 439 -22.99 18.48 5.23
C ARG A 439 -22.62 18.70 3.76
N LEU A 440 -22.44 19.95 3.32
CA LEU A 440 -21.97 20.29 1.98
C LEU A 440 -20.54 19.77 1.77
N MET A 441 -19.67 19.97 2.77
CA MET A 441 -18.24 19.62 2.70
C MET A 441 -17.98 18.12 2.93
N HIS A 442 -19.02 17.36 3.27
CA HIS A 442 -18.95 15.91 3.36
C HIS A 442 -18.93 15.28 1.97
N GLY A 443 -18.33 14.08 1.83
CA GLY A 443 -18.23 13.39 0.55
C GLY A 443 -19.57 13.15 -0.13
N ALA A 444 -20.64 12.92 0.65
CA ALA A 444 -21.98 12.76 0.11
C ALA A 444 -22.56 14.06 -0.49
N GLY A 445 -22.35 15.19 0.19
CA GLY A 445 -22.84 16.49 -0.25
C GLY A 445 -22.13 16.97 -1.50
N LEU A 446 -20.80 16.88 -1.54
CA LEU A 446 -20.00 17.23 -2.70
C LEU A 446 -20.36 16.40 -3.94
N ARG A 447 -20.52 15.09 -3.80
CA ARG A 447 -20.91 14.19 -4.91
C ARG A 447 -22.34 14.46 -5.38
N ALA A 448 -23.27 14.72 -4.46
CA ALA A 448 -24.63 15.07 -4.84
C ALA A 448 -24.72 16.42 -5.57
N MET A 449 -23.91 17.39 -5.13
CA MET A 449 -23.80 18.68 -5.80
C MET A 449 -23.18 18.55 -7.19
N ALA A 450 -22.13 17.74 -7.37
CA ALA A 450 -21.57 17.47 -8.70
C ALA A 450 -22.61 16.92 -9.68
N ASN A 451 -23.45 15.97 -9.21
CA ASN A 451 -24.54 15.43 -10.01
C ASN A 451 -25.60 16.47 -10.38
N LEU A 452 -25.91 17.41 -9.49
CA LEU A 452 -26.81 18.54 -9.78
C LEU A 452 -26.19 19.48 -10.82
N LEU A 453 -24.92 19.85 -10.62
CA LEU A 453 -24.19 20.78 -11.49
C LEU A 453 -24.11 20.25 -12.92
N VAL A 454 -23.68 19.00 -13.10
CA VAL A 454 -23.65 18.35 -14.42
C VAL A 454 -25.04 18.37 -15.06
N ASN A 455 -26.08 17.97 -14.34
CA ASN A 455 -27.43 17.97 -14.87
C ASN A 455 -27.92 19.37 -15.31
N LYS A 456 -27.56 20.42 -14.58
CA LYS A 456 -27.88 21.81 -14.94
C LYS A 456 -27.10 22.30 -16.13
N LEU A 457 -25.80 22.02 -16.16
CA LEU A 457 -24.94 22.37 -17.28
C LEU A 457 -25.44 21.69 -18.56
N GLU A 458 -25.78 20.39 -18.52
CA GLU A 458 -26.35 19.67 -19.66
C GLU A 458 -27.69 20.24 -20.12
N GLN A 459 -28.53 20.72 -19.18
CA GLN A 459 -29.78 21.39 -19.51
C GLN A 459 -29.55 22.74 -20.19
N PHE A 460 -28.62 23.56 -19.71
CA PHE A 460 -28.37 24.92 -20.23
C PHE A 460 -27.47 24.92 -21.46
N PHE A 461 -26.67 23.89 -21.66
CA PHE A 461 -25.74 23.76 -22.78
C PHE A 461 -26.40 23.96 -24.16
N PRO A 462 -27.52 23.29 -24.52
CA PRO A 462 -28.19 23.51 -25.81
C PRO A 462 -28.88 24.89 -25.90
N GLU A 463 -29.27 25.49 -24.77
CA GLU A 463 -29.91 26.82 -24.75
C GLU A 463 -28.92 27.96 -25.08
N HIS A 464 -27.62 27.69 -24.93
CA HIS A 464 -26.53 28.65 -25.11
C HIS A 464 -25.57 28.20 -26.23
N GLU A 465 -26.14 27.79 -27.36
CA GLU A 465 -25.43 27.47 -28.61
C GLU A 465 -24.38 26.34 -28.49
N GLY A 466 -24.46 25.50 -27.45
CA GLY A 466 -23.49 24.43 -27.23
C GLY A 466 -22.09 24.95 -26.87
N ASN A 467 -22.00 26.14 -26.26
CA ASN A 467 -20.74 26.70 -25.80
C ASN A 467 -20.64 26.66 -24.27
N ILE A 468 -19.77 25.78 -23.74
CA ILE A 468 -19.55 25.64 -22.30
C ILE A 468 -18.89 26.88 -21.68
N ASP A 469 -18.21 27.71 -22.49
CA ASP A 469 -17.54 28.93 -22.03
C ASP A 469 -18.46 30.16 -22.01
N SER A 470 -19.68 30.06 -22.53
CA SER A 470 -20.66 31.16 -22.59
C SER A 470 -20.88 31.79 -21.21
N PRO A 471 -20.60 33.09 -21.00
CA PRO A 471 -20.84 33.77 -19.73
C PRO A 471 -22.31 33.71 -19.28
N GLU A 472 -23.25 33.67 -20.23
CA GLU A 472 -24.69 33.60 -20.00
C GLU A 472 -25.09 32.26 -19.38
N LEU A 473 -24.51 31.16 -19.85
CA LEU A 473 -24.72 29.82 -19.29
C LEU A 473 -24.33 29.77 -17.81
N TRP A 474 -23.16 30.33 -17.47
CA TRP A 474 -22.68 30.36 -16.08
C TRP A 474 -23.51 31.30 -15.20
N LYS A 475 -23.99 32.44 -15.74
CA LYS A 475 -24.96 33.29 -15.05
C LYS A 475 -26.27 32.54 -14.80
N ALA A 476 -26.76 31.75 -15.76
CA ALA A 476 -27.98 30.96 -15.58
C ALA A 476 -27.83 29.92 -14.45
N LEU A 477 -26.66 29.26 -14.40
CA LEU A 477 -26.30 28.35 -13.30
C LEU A 477 -26.29 29.06 -11.95
N GLU A 478 -25.63 30.21 -11.84
CA GLU A 478 -25.58 31.01 -10.60
C GLU A 478 -26.96 31.44 -10.13
N HIS A 479 -27.84 31.89 -11.04
CA HIS A 479 -29.22 32.23 -10.69
C HIS A 479 -30.03 31.01 -10.21
N SER A 480 -29.84 29.84 -10.82
CA SER A 480 -30.49 28.59 -10.40
C SER A 480 -30.04 28.16 -9.00
N LEU A 481 -28.73 28.17 -8.73
CA LEU A 481 -28.18 27.88 -7.40
C LEU A 481 -28.62 28.93 -6.36
N GLY A 482 -28.72 30.20 -6.76
CA GLY A 482 -29.20 31.29 -5.92
C GLY A 482 -30.66 31.11 -5.48
N ARG A 483 -31.52 30.53 -6.32
CA ARG A 483 -32.89 30.14 -5.92
C ARG A 483 -32.87 28.98 -4.92
N LEU A 484 -32.03 27.98 -5.18
CA LEU A 484 -31.92 26.78 -4.33
C LEU A 484 -31.40 27.11 -2.92
N LYS A 485 -30.56 28.15 -2.79
CA LYS A 485 -30.05 28.66 -1.51
C LYS A 485 -31.16 28.94 -0.48
N ASN A 486 -32.35 29.34 -0.93
CA ASN A 486 -33.46 29.70 -0.03
C ASN A 486 -34.20 28.48 0.54
N THR A 487 -34.04 27.29 -0.07
CA THR A 487 -34.73 26.05 0.34
C THR A 487 -33.77 24.95 0.81
N VAL A 488 -32.48 25.07 0.50
CA VAL A 488 -31.44 24.10 0.86
C VAL A 488 -30.39 24.76 1.73
N ILE A 489 -30.27 24.25 2.96
CA ILE A 489 -29.23 24.61 3.93
C ILE A 489 -28.35 23.42 4.24
N TRP A 490 -27.13 23.68 4.70
CA TRP A 490 -26.09 22.65 4.85
C TRP A 490 -25.50 22.55 6.27
N THR A 491 -25.78 23.52 7.13
CA THR A 491 -25.28 23.55 8.51
C THR A 491 -26.43 23.61 9.50
N VAL A 492 -26.21 23.10 10.71
CA VAL A 492 -27.19 23.19 11.81
C VAL A 492 -27.42 24.65 12.20
N GLN A 493 -26.39 25.49 12.13
CA GLN A 493 -26.47 26.92 12.48
C GLN A 493 -27.46 27.67 11.58
N ASP A 494 -27.48 27.35 10.28
CA ASP A 494 -28.40 28.01 9.33
C ASP A 494 -29.87 27.66 9.59
N THR A 495 -30.19 26.61 10.37
CA THR A 495 -31.57 26.24 10.69
C THR A 495 -32.30 27.28 11.54
N ALA A 496 -31.58 28.14 12.27
CA ALA A 496 -32.16 29.14 13.16
C ALA A 496 -32.74 30.35 12.40
N THR A 497 -32.18 30.67 11.23
CA THR A 497 -32.53 31.85 10.42
C THR A 497 -33.28 31.48 9.13
N SER A 498 -33.54 30.20 8.91
CA SER A 498 -34.13 29.67 7.69
C SER A 498 -35.65 29.47 7.77
N THR A 499 -36.30 29.38 6.60
CA THR A 499 -37.73 29.09 6.50
C THR A 499 -38.07 27.71 7.06
N ALA A 500 -39.33 27.51 7.47
CA ALA A 500 -39.81 26.22 7.96
C ALA A 500 -39.61 25.09 6.93
N GLN A 501 -39.79 25.40 5.63
CA GLN A 501 -39.54 24.46 4.53
C GLN A 501 -38.07 24.06 4.46
N ALA A 502 -37.14 25.03 4.49
CA ALA A 502 -35.71 24.74 4.45
C ALA A 502 -35.23 23.91 5.65
N LYS A 503 -35.80 24.16 6.84
CA LYS A 503 -35.52 23.37 8.04
C LYS A 503 -36.00 21.93 7.90
N ASN A 504 -37.21 21.72 7.37
CA ASN A 504 -37.75 20.38 7.11
C ASN A 504 -36.91 19.61 6.08
N ASN A 505 -36.52 20.28 4.99
CA ASN A 505 -35.64 19.72 3.97
C ASN A 505 -34.30 19.27 4.59
N TYR A 506 -33.70 20.10 5.45
CA TYR A 506 -32.44 19.75 6.11
C TYR A 506 -32.54 18.48 6.95
N ILE A 507 -33.56 18.39 7.82
CA ILE A 507 -33.73 17.27 8.76
C ILE A 507 -34.03 15.96 8.01
N ASN A 508 -34.92 16.01 7.02
CA ASN A 508 -35.40 14.80 6.35
C ASN A 508 -34.46 14.32 5.24
N GLU A 509 -33.87 15.26 4.49
CA GLU A 509 -33.16 14.91 3.25
C GLU A 509 -31.64 15.02 3.35
N ILE A 510 -31.10 15.78 4.31
CA ILE A 510 -29.67 16.15 4.32
C ILE A 510 -28.93 15.70 5.59
N SER A 511 -29.49 15.90 6.79
CA SER A 511 -28.74 15.79 8.05
C SER A 511 -28.24 14.37 8.36
N ASN A 512 -28.99 13.35 7.92
CA ASN A 512 -28.74 11.94 8.23
C ASN A 512 -28.03 11.17 7.10
N ARG A 513 -27.75 11.82 5.96
CA ARG A 513 -27.14 11.17 4.79
C ARG A 513 -25.68 10.79 5.06
N GLN A 514 -25.35 9.54 4.77
CA GLN A 514 -24.00 9.01 4.88
C GLN A 514 -23.30 8.99 3.51
N ASN A 515 -21.99 8.73 3.48
CA ASN A 515 -21.21 8.62 2.24
C ASN A 515 -21.39 7.24 1.58
N THR A 516 -22.64 6.84 1.37
CA THR A 516 -23.02 5.59 0.68
C THR A 516 -23.61 5.93 -0.69
N ASN A 517 -23.48 5.04 -1.68
CA ASN A 517 -24.05 5.28 -3.01
C ASN A 517 -25.56 5.53 -2.95
N GLN A 518 -26.28 4.78 -2.11
CA GLN A 518 -27.73 4.94 -1.95
C GLN A 518 -28.12 6.33 -1.42
N ASP A 519 -27.43 6.82 -0.39
CA ASP A 519 -27.71 8.14 0.17
C ASP A 519 -27.33 9.28 -0.77
N ILE A 520 -26.22 9.11 -1.50
CA ILE A 520 -25.79 10.08 -2.53
C ILE A 520 -26.84 10.18 -3.62
N THR A 521 -27.32 9.05 -4.16
CA THR A 521 -28.37 9.05 -5.19
C THR A 521 -29.65 9.71 -4.68
N LYS A 522 -30.08 9.40 -3.45
CA LYS A 522 -31.27 10.04 -2.85
C LYS A 522 -31.10 11.55 -2.71
N LEU A 523 -29.96 12.00 -2.19
CA LEU A 523 -29.66 13.42 -2.04
C LEU A 523 -29.57 14.14 -3.39
N SER A 524 -28.91 13.53 -4.39
CA SER A 524 -28.85 14.04 -5.76
C SER A 524 -30.24 14.23 -6.36
N ASN A 525 -31.11 13.23 -6.22
CA ASN A 525 -32.48 13.28 -6.77
C ASN A 525 -33.33 14.35 -6.09
N PHE A 526 -33.21 14.48 -4.77
CA PHE A 526 -33.86 15.56 -4.03
C PHE A 526 -33.41 16.95 -4.54
N LEU A 527 -32.10 17.18 -4.65
CA LEU A 527 -31.56 18.45 -5.12
C LEU A 527 -31.99 18.78 -6.56
N LYS A 528 -31.95 17.78 -7.46
CA LYS A 528 -32.40 17.94 -8.86
C LYS A 528 -33.87 18.32 -8.95
N LYS A 529 -34.73 17.63 -8.20
CA LYS A 529 -36.17 17.91 -8.16
C LYS A 529 -36.47 19.31 -7.63
N GLU A 530 -35.92 19.66 -6.47
CA GLU A 530 -36.19 20.96 -5.84
C GLU A 530 -35.69 22.11 -6.73
N SER A 531 -34.52 21.95 -7.34
CA SER A 531 -33.96 22.94 -8.27
C SER A 531 -34.82 23.09 -9.54
N LEU A 532 -35.33 22.00 -10.11
CA LEU A 532 -36.24 22.04 -11.26
C LEU A 532 -37.58 22.74 -10.92
N ASP A 533 -38.15 22.45 -9.76
CA ASP A 533 -39.41 23.04 -9.31
C ASP A 533 -39.28 24.57 -9.13
N LEU A 534 -38.16 25.03 -8.56
CA LEU A 534 -37.86 26.45 -8.39
C LEU A 534 -37.63 27.17 -9.72
N ASP A 535 -36.89 26.55 -10.63
CA ASP A 535 -36.63 27.12 -11.96
C ASP A 535 -37.91 27.21 -12.79
N THR A 536 -38.77 26.20 -12.72
CA THR A 536 -40.08 26.19 -13.41
C THR A 536 -41.01 27.27 -12.87
N LYS A 537 -41.03 27.49 -11.55
CA LYS A 537 -41.81 28.58 -10.91
C LYS A 537 -41.30 29.94 -11.39
N ALA A 538 -39.99 30.17 -11.34
CA ALA A 538 -39.39 31.42 -11.79
C ALA A 538 -39.67 31.71 -13.28
N ALA A 539 -39.63 30.69 -14.14
CA ALA A 539 -39.96 30.82 -15.55
C ALA A 539 -41.44 31.20 -15.78
N LYS A 540 -42.37 30.66 -14.98
CA LYS A 540 -43.80 31.02 -15.03
C LYS A 540 -44.03 32.46 -14.56
N ASP A 541 -43.40 32.87 -13.48
CA ASP A 541 -43.53 34.23 -12.94
C ASP A 541 -42.99 35.28 -13.91
N THR A 542 -41.89 34.98 -14.60
CA THR A 542 -41.30 35.84 -15.63
C THR A 542 -42.18 35.96 -16.89
N ARG A 543 -42.93 34.89 -17.25
CA ARG A 543 -43.89 34.93 -18.36
C ARG A 543 -45.17 35.70 -17.98
N SER A 544 -45.64 35.57 -16.74
CA SER A 544 -46.80 36.30 -16.23
C SER A 544 -46.53 37.81 -16.10
N SER A 545 -45.33 38.20 -15.67
CA SER A 545 -44.95 39.62 -15.61
C SER A 545 -44.85 40.26 -16.99
N LYS A 546 -44.22 39.60 -17.97
CA LYS A 546 -44.15 40.06 -19.37
C LYS A 546 -45.51 40.16 -20.07
N SER A 547 -46.49 39.32 -19.69
CA SER A 547 -47.87 39.42 -20.19
C SER A 547 -48.57 40.65 -19.61
N LYS A 548 -48.40 40.96 -18.32
CA LYS A 548 -49.02 42.13 -17.69
C LYS A 548 -48.44 43.48 -18.15
N THR A 549 -47.18 43.51 -18.60
CA THR A 549 -46.57 44.74 -19.16
C THR A 549 -46.86 44.96 -20.65
N LYS A 550 -47.50 44.00 -21.33
CA LYS A 550 -47.93 44.14 -22.74
C LYS A 550 -49.39 44.57 -22.88
N ASP A 551 -50.18 44.46 -21.81
CA ASP A 551 -51.58 44.88 -21.71
C ASP A 551 -51.76 46.26 -21.02
N GLN A 552 -50.65 46.97 -20.76
CA GLN A 552 -50.59 48.40 -20.41
C GLN A 552 -49.85 49.13 -21.53
#